data_AF-A0A380HR85-F1
#
_entry.id   AF-A0A380HR85-F1
#
_cell.length_a   1.000
_cell.length_b   1.000
_cell.length_c   1.000
_cell.angle_alpha   90.00
_cell.angle_beta   90.00
_cell.angle_gamma   90.00
#
_symmetry.space_group_name_H-M   'P 1'
#
loop_
_entity.id
_entity.type
_entity.pdbx_description
1 polymer ?
#
loop_
_entity_poly.entity_id
_entity_poly.type
_entity_poly.pdbx_seq_one_letter_code
_entity_poly.pdbx_strand_id
1 'polypeptide(L)'
;MKVNKSLIFILGALGGLLYGYDNGVISGALLFINDDIPLNSFTEGLVVASMLVGAIIGSGGSGPLSDRIGRRRLVLIIAIVYIVGSLILALHKICRCL
;
A
#
# COMPACT_ATOMS: atom_id res chain seq x y z
N MET A 1 8.05 24.80 13.37
CA MET A 1 8.97 24.01 12.52
C MET A 1 8.74 24.36 11.05
N LYS A 2 9.69 25.03 10.39
CA LYS A 2 9.69 25.22 8.94
C LYS A 2 9.98 23.86 8.28
N VAL A 3 8.97 23.22 7.71
CA VAL A 3 9.20 22.06 6.84
C VAL A 3 9.67 22.59 5.50
N ASN A 4 10.82 22.12 5.02
CA ASN A 4 11.39 22.58 3.76
C ASN A 4 10.55 22.04 2.60
N LYS A 5 10.18 22.88 1.63
CA LYS A 5 9.24 22.51 0.55
C LYS A 5 9.74 21.28 -0.23
N SER A 6 11.05 21.18 -0.47
CA SER A 6 11.67 20.05 -1.15
C SER A 6 11.43 18.71 -0.44
N LEU A 7 11.37 18.69 0.89
CA LEU A 7 11.12 17.48 1.66
C LEU A 7 9.70 16.94 1.39
N ILE A 8 8.71 17.83 1.24
CA ILE A 8 7.32 17.45 0.97
C ILE A 8 7.20 16.84 -0.43
N PHE A 9 7.91 17.41 -1.42
CA PHE A 9 7.94 16.84 -2.76
C PHE A 9 8.63 15.48 -2.81
N ILE A 10 9.76 15.32 -2.13
CA ILE A 10 10.47 14.03 -2.05
C ILE A 10 9.62 12.96 -1.36
N LEU A 11 8.99 13.29 -0.24
CA LEU A 11 8.10 12.36 0.48
C LEU A 11 6.86 11.99 -0.36
N GLY A 12 6.30 12.95 -1.09
CA GLY A 12 5.18 12.70 -2.02
C GLY A 12 5.59 11.79 -3.18
N ALA A 13 6.75 12.04 -3.79
CA ALA A 13 7.30 11.21 -4.87
C ALA A 13 7.63 9.79 -4.39
N LEU A 14 8.25 9.66 -3.21
CA LEU A 14 8.51 8.38 -2.56
C LEU A 14 7.21 7.63 -2.26
N GLY A 15 6.15 8.31 -1.82
CA GLY A 15 4.83 7.70 -1.61
C GLY A 15 4.24 7.12 -2.89
N GLY A 16 4.32 7.85 -4.00
CA GLY A 16 3.89 7.34 -5.31
C GLY A 16 4.74 6.18 -5.82
N LEU A 17 6.06 6.25 -5.63
CA LEU A 17 6.99 5.17 -5.97
C LEU A 17 6.70 3.90 -5.16
N LEU A 18 6.43 4.04 -3.86
CA LEU A 18 6.13 2.92 -2.96
C LEU A 18 4.80 2.24 -3.33
N TYR A 19 3.78 3.02 -3.67
CA TYR A 19 2.51 2.49 -4.18
C TYR A 19 2.68 1.70 -5.49
N GLY A 20 3.52 2.20 -6.42
CA GLY A 20 3.85 1.48 -7.64
C GLY A 20 4.66 0.19 -7.38
N TYR A 21 5.57 0.22 -6.41
CA TYR A 21 6.36 -0.94 -6.00
C TYR A 21 5.47 -2.08 -5.49
N ASP A 22 4.50 -1.79 -4.61
CA ASP A 22 3.60 -2.79 -4.05
C ASP A 22 2.78 -3.51 -5.16
N ASN A 23 2.23 -2.74 -6.09
CA ASN A 23 1.49 -3.28 -7.23
C ASN A 23 2.41 -4.14 -8.14
N GLY A 24 3.66 -3.73 -8.32
CA GLY A 24 4.67 -4.50 -9.06
C GLY A 24 5.08 -5.80 -8.39
N VAL A 25 5.24 -5.82 -7.06
CA VAL A 25 5.55 -7.04 -6.28
C VAL A 25 4.41 -8.05 -6.41
N ILE A 26 3.15 -7.59 -6.41
CA ILE A 26 1.99 -8.47 -6.58
C ILE A 26 1.94 -9.07 -7.97
N SER A 27 2.11 -8.27 -9.03
CA SER A 27 2.20 -8.79 -10.40
C SER A 27 3.37 -9.78 -10.56
N GLY A 28 4.49 -9.54 -9.88
CA GLY A 28 5.61 -10.49 -9.82
C GLY A 28 5.27 -11.77 -9.08
N ALA A 29 4.57 -11.70 -7.95
CA ALA A 29 4.21 -12.85 -7.13
C ALA A 29 3.16 -13.75 -7.80
N LEU A 30 2.23 -13.16 -8.57
CA LEU A 30 1.22 -13.87 -9.36
C LEU A 30 1.83 -14.84 -10.38
N LEU A 31 2.98 -14.49 -10.97
CA LEU A 31 3.69 -15.37 -11.90
C LEU A 31 4.17 -16.65 -11.22
N PHE A 32 4.62 -16.57 -9.97
CA PHE A 32 5.14 -17.73 -9.23
C PHE A 32 4.04 -18.51 -8.48
N ILE A 33 2.92 -17.87 -8.13
CA ILE A 33 1.86 -18.51 -7.34
C ILE A 33 1.08 -19.57 -8.13
N ASN A 34 1.03 -19.44 -9.47
CA ASN A 34 0.36 -20.39 -10.36
C ASN A 34 1.06 -21.76 -10.41
N ASP A 35 2.37 -21.82 -10.14
CA ASP A 35 3.14 -23.07 -10.17
C ASP A 35 3.02 -23.88 -8.86
N ASP A 36 2.82 -23.22 -7.72
CA ASP A 36 2.85 -23.87 -6.38
C ASP A 36 1.45 -24.17 -5.79
N ILE A 37 0.41 -23.43 -6.20
CA ILE A 37 -0.94 -23.58 -5.64
C ILE A 37 -1.94 -23.38 -6.79
N PRO A 38 -2.90 -24.30 -7.04
CA PRO A 38 -3.92 -24.14 -8.08
C PRO A 38 -4.94 -23.07 -7.67
N LEU A 39 -4.50 -21.81 -7.62
CA LEU A 39 -5.32 -20.65 -7.42
C LEU A 39 -6.04 -20.36 -8.73
N ASN A 40 -7.37 -20.47 -8.70
CA ASN A 40 -8.20 -20.08 -9.82
C ASN A 40 -7.95 -18.60 -10.16
N SER A 41 -7.88 -18.24 -11.45
CA SER A 41 -7.68 -16.84 -11.89
C SER A 41 -8.71 -15.86 -11.30
N PHE A 42 -9.87 -16.39 -10.88
CA PHE A 42 -10.87 -15.66 -10.13
C PHE A 42 -10.39 -15.14 -8.77
N THR A 43 -9.64 -15.95 -8.01
CA THR A 43 -9.11 -15.57 -6.70
C THR A 43 -8.01 -14.53 -6.83
N GLU A 44 -7.15 -14.66 -7.83
CA GLU A 44 -6.14 -13.67 -8.19
C GLU A 44 -6.78 -12.30 -8.48
N GLY A 45 -7.79 -12.28 -9.35
CA GLY A 45 -8.56 -11.07 -9.65
C GLY A 45 -9.25 -10.49 -8.41
N LEU A 46 -9.73 -11.33 -7.49
CA LEU A 46 -10.35 -10.88 -6.25
C LEU A 46 -9.35 -10.18 -5.31
N VAL A 47 -8.10 -10.66 -5.24
CA VAL A 47 -7.04 -10.01 -4.46
C VAL A 47 -6.75 -8.62 -5.04
N VAL A 48 -6.50 -8.52 -6.35
CA VAL A 48 -6.20 -7.24 -7.02
C VAL A 48 -7.37 -6.26 -6.89
N ALA A 49 -8.61 -6.75 -7.07
CA ALA A 49 -9.81 -5.95 -6.91
C ALA A 49 -9.97 -5.40 -5.49
N SER A 50 -9.68 -6.21 -4.46
CA SER A 50 -9.76 -5.76 -3.06
C SER A 50 -8.80 -4.61 -2.76
N MET A 51 -7.60 -4.62 -3.36
CA MET A 51 -6.61 -3.55 -3.20
C MET A 51 -7.04 -2.26 -3.90
N LEU A 52 -7.58 -2.37 -5.12
CA LEU A 52 -8.16 -1.23 -5.86
C LEU A 52 -9.33 -0.61 -5.11
N VAL A 53 -10.24 -1.42 -4.56
CA VAL A 53 -11.36 -0.94 -3.73
C VAL A 53 -10.83 -0.21 -2.50
N GLY A 54 -9.81 -0.76 -1.82
CA GLY A 54 -9.13 -0.09 -0.72
C GLY A 54 -8.52 1.26 -1.13
N ALA A 55 -7.90 1.34 -2.31
CA ALA A 55 -7.32 2.57 -2.84
C ALA A 55 -8.38 3.63 -3.18
N ILE A 56 -9.54 3.23 -3.70
CA ILE A 56 -10.67 4.14 -3.98
C ILE A 56 -11.20 4.74 -2.68
N ILE A 57 -11.45 3.90 -1.67
CA ILE A 57 -11.94 4.35 -0.36
C ILE A 57 -10.90 5.25 0.33
N GLY A 58 -9.62 4.85 0.30
CA GLY A 58 -8.52 5.59 0.90
C GLY A 58 -8.29 6.95 0.24
N SER A 59 -8.28 7.02 -1.09
CA SER A 59 -8.12 8.26 -1.84
C SER A 59 -9.32 9.19 -1.68
N GLY A 60 -10.54 8.66 -1.78
CA GLY A 60 -11.78 9.42 -1.56
C GLY A 60 -11.89 10.01 -0.16
N GLY A 61 -11.44 9.29 0.88
CA GLY A 61 -11.40 9.79 2.25
C GLY A 61 -10.24 10.75 2.56
N SER A 62 -9.15 10.70 1.79
CA SER A 62 -7.91 11.46 2.09
C SER A 62 -8.06 12.98 1.98
N GLY A 63 -8.91 13.48 1.07
CA GLY A 63 -9.14 14.91 0.84
C GLY A 63 -9.72 15.62 2.07
N PRO A 64 -10.97 15.34 2.49
CA PRO A 64 -11.59 16.00 3.63
C PRO A 64 -10.85 15.73 4.95
N LEU A 65 -10.18 14.58 5.06
CA LEU A 65 -9.36 14.24 6.22
C LEU A 65 -8.08 15.08 6.30
N SER A 66 -7.51 15.46 5.15
CA SER A 66 -6.33 16.34 5.06
C SER A 66 -6.64 17.75 5.55
N ASP A 67 -7.83 18.25 5.22
CA ASP A 67 -8.27 19.59 5.60
C ASP A 67 -8.61 19.69 7.10
N ARG A 68 -9.17 18.64 7.71
CA ARG A 68 -9.50 18.62 9.14
C ARG A 68 -8.31 18.32 10.06
N ILE A 69 -7.45 17.36 9.72
CA ILE A 69 -6.39 16.86 10.61
C ILE A 69 -5.05 17.57 10.34
N GLY A 70 -4.95 18.28 9.21
CA GLY A 70 -3.76 18.97 8.76
C GLY A 70 -2.85 18.05 7.95
N ARG A 71 -2.41 18.55 6.78
CA ARG A 71 -1.64 17.82 5.75
C ARG A 71 -0.42 17.05 6.28
N ARG A 72 0.27 17.56 7.31
CA ARG A 72 1.45 16.91 7.91
C ARG A 72 1.09 15.65 8.70
N ARG A 73 0.01 15.67 9.47
CA ARG A 73 -0.43 14.53 10.28
C ARG A 73 -1.00 13.43 9.40
N LEU A 74 -1.69 13.80 8.33
CA LEU A 74 -2.21 12.84 7.35
C LEU A 74 -1.07 11.99 6.73
N VAL A 75 0.02 12.62 6.28
CA VAL A 75 1.18 11.90 5.72
C VAL A 75 1.81 10.94 6.75
N LEU A 76 1.92 11.37 8.01
CA LEU A 76 2.42 10.50 9.08
C LEU A 76 1.51 9.30 9.35
N ILE A 77 0.19 9.50 9.37
CA ILE A 77 -0.79 8.43 9.56
C ILE A 77 -0.70 7.42 8.42
N ILE A 78 -0.65 7.90 7.17
CA ILE A 78 -0.53 7.03 5.99
C ILE A 78 0.77 6.22 6.05
N ALA A 79 1.89 6.84 6.45
CA ALA A 79 3.16 6.14 6.62
C ALA A 79 3.09 5.05 7.70
N ILE A 80 2.43 5.31 8.84
CA ILE A 80 2.23 4.31 9.90
C ILE A 80 1.37 3.15 9.40
N VAL A 81 0.26 3.44 8.71
CA VAL A 81 -0.61 2.41 8.13
C VAL A 81 0.16 1.54 7.14
N TYR A 82 1.04 2.15 6.33
CA TYR A 82 1.89 1.42 5.39
C TYR A 82 2.87 0.48 6.10
N ILE A 83 3.57 0.98 7.13
CA ILE A 83 4.50 0.18 7.93
C ILE A 83 3.79 -1.00 8.57
N VAL A 84 2.65 -0.76 9.23
CA VAL A 84 1.87 -1.80 9.90
C VAL A 84 1.35 -2.83 8.90
N GLY A 85 0.83 -2.39 7.74
CA GLY A 85 0.37 -3.28 6.68
C GLY A 85 1.48 -4.17 6.12
N SER A 86 2.64 -3.59 5.81
CA SER A 86 3.81 -4.36 5.38
C SER A 86 4.30 -5.32 6.45
N LEU A 87 4.26 -4.94 7.74
CA LEU A 87 4.65 -5.80 8.84
C LEU A 87 3.73 -7.02 8.98
N ILE A 88 2.41 -6.80 8.86
CA ILE A 88 1.42 -7.89 8.90
C ILE A 88 1.64 -8.85 7.73
N LEU A 89 1.89 -8.34 6.53
CA LEU A 89 2.17 -9.18 5.36
C LEU A 89 3.46 -9.99 5.53
N ALA A 90 4.51 -9.36 6.08
CA ALA A 90 5.78 -10.02 6.39
C ALA A 90 5.62 -11.11 7.46
N LEU A 91 4.87 -10.84 8.53
CA LEU A 91 4.54 -11.81 9.58
C LEU A 91 3.66 -12.95 9.06
N HIS A 92 2.74 -12.68 8.14
CA HIS A 92 1.96 -13.75 7.52
C HIS A 92 2.84 -14.67 6.67
N LYS A 93 3.81 -14.13 5.92
CA LYS A 93 4.79 -14.94 5.19
C LYS A 93 5.72 -15.74 6.12
N ILE A 94 6.17 -15.17 7.24
CA ILE A 94 7.08 -15.89 8.16
C ILE A 94 6.40 -17.12 8.78
N CYS A 95 5.09 -17.04 9.05
CA CYS A 95 4.34 -18.12 9.68
C CYS A 95 4.01 -19.29 8.72
N ARG A 96 4.10 -19.08 7.39
CA ARG A 96 3.87 -20.14 6.39
C ARG A 96 5.17 -20.84 5.93
N CYS A 97 6.33 -20.32 6.33
CA CYS A 97 7.65 -20.85 5.97
C CYS A 97 8.31 -21.68 7.09
N LEU A 98 7.61 -21.90 8.21
CA LEU A 98 8.01 -22.79 9.32
C LEU A 98 7.08 -24.01 9.34
#